data_AF-A0A9K3NFX0-F1
#
_entry.id   AF-A0A9K3NFX0-F1
#
_cell.length_a   1.000
_cell.length_b   1.000
_cell.length_c   1.000
_cell.angle_alpha   90.00
_cell.angle_beta   90.00
_cell.angle_gamma   90.00
#
_symmetry.space_group_name_H-M   'P 1'
#
loop_
_entity.id
_entity.type
_entity.pdbx_description
1 polymer ?
#
loop_
_entity_poly.entity_id
_entity_poly.type
_entity_poly.pdbx_seq_one_letter_code
_entity_poly.pdbx_strand_id
1 'polypeptide(L)'
;MAAELPPLKWSRVTFDGLIWNFKFPEGWGARYPDEGQTAADAPAGYITLLWDFLSAGNFRPPGTNFFLEILDYYKFYISQMHPIGMVRVRHFEFVCHTMNIEPTVPRFLVFHQMHFSRGFYSFMQRASVKKIFASTPEIIP
;
A
#
# COMPACT_ATOMS: atom_id res chain seq x y z
N MET A 1 -2.02 23.61 -20.13
CA MET A 1 -1.14 22.52 -20.59
C MET A 1 -1.06 21.52 -19.46
N ALA A 2 -1.61 20.32 -19.64
CA ALA A 2 -1.43 19.25 -18.64
C ALA A 2 0.05 18.89 -18.64
N ALA A 3 0.69 18.90 -17.47
CA ALA A 3 2.07 18.45 -17.35
C ALA A 3 2.12 16.98 -17.79
N GLU A 4 2.95 16.65 -18.78
CA GLU A 4 3.18 15.27 -19.18
C GLU A 4 3.61 14.49 -17.95
N LEU A 5 2.85 13.44 -17.62
CA LEU A 5 3.22 12.53 -16.54
C LEU A 5 4.53 11.86 -16.95
N PRO A 6 5.52 11.77 -16.03
CA PRO A 6 6.80 11.18 -16.37
C PRO A 6 6.60 9.74 -16.87
N PRO A 7 7.33 9.32 -17.92
CA PRO A 7 7.20 7.98 -18.46
C PRO A 7 7.50 6.93 -17.40
N LEU A 8 6.75 5.82 -17.43
CA LEU A 8 7.00 4.65 -16.60
C LEU A 8 8.43 4.16 -16.81
N LYS A 9 9.27 4.22 -15.77
CA LYS A 9 10.68 3.75 -15.79
C LYS A 9 10.82 2.21 -15.79
N TRP A 10 9.83 1.49 -16.29
CA TRP A 10 9.87 0.03 -16.30
C TRP A 10 10.68 -0.46 -17.49
N SER A 11 11.64 -1.35 -17.28
CA SER A 11 12.18 -2.19 -18.35
C SER A 11 11.56 -3.58 -18.28
N ARG A 12 11.51 -4.30 -19.41
CA ARG A 12 11.09 -5.72 -19.45
C ARG A 12 11.88 -6.57 -18.44
N VAL A 13 13.19 -6.32 -18.34
CA VAL A 13 14.09 -6.98 -17.39
C VAL A 13 13.67 -6.75 -15.94
N THR A 14 13.34 -5.50 -15.58
CA THR A 14 12.88 -5.17 -14.22
C THR A 14 11.55 -5.86 -13.89
N PHE A 15 10.64 -5.94 -14.87
CA PHE A 15 9.37 -6.65 -14.71
C PHE A 15 9.58 -8.15 -14.51
N ASP A 16 10.37 -8.80 -15.37
CA ASP A 16 10.59 -10.25 -15.26
C ASP A 16 11.29 -10.60 -13.94
N GLY A 17 12.23 -9.74 -13.50
CA GLY A 17 12.83 -9.83 -12.18
C GLY A 17 11.82 -9.70 -11.03
N LEU A 18 10.79 -8.85 -11.15
CA LEU A 18 9.69 -8.77 -10.18
C LEU A 18 8.98 -10.11 -10.04
N ILE A 19 8.50 -10.63 -11.18
CA ILE A 19 7.69 -11.85 -11.22
C ILE A 19 8.48 -13.00 -10.57
N TRP A 20 9.77 -13.09 -10.90
CA TRP A 20 10.67 -14.09 -10.33
C TRP A 20 10.91 -13.91 -8.82
N ASN A 21 11.19 -12.69 -8.37
CA ASN A 21 11.56 -12.40 -6.98
C ASN A 21 10.36 -12.55 -6.04
N PHE A 22 9.18 -12.17 -6.49
CA PHE A 22 7.94 -12.24 -5.72
C PHE A 22 7.16 -13.54 -5.95
N LYS A 23 7.69 -14.46 -6.76
CA LYS A 23 7.14 -15.80 -7.01
C LYS A 23 5.68 -15.75 -7.46
N PHE A 24 5.37 -14.86 -8.39
CA PHE A 24 4.01 -14.75 -8.92
C PHE A 24 3.65 -16.04 -9.66
N PRO A 25 2.50 -16.68 -9.32
CA PRO A 25 2.02 -17.84 -10.06
C PRO A 25 1.78 -17.51 -11.53
N GLU A 26 2.18 -18.42 -12.42
CA GLU A 26 1.96 -18.26 -13.87
C GLU A 26 0.49 -18.06 -14.21
N GLY A 27 -0.40 -18.77 -13.51
CA GLY A 27 -1.86 -18.66 -13.68
C GLY A 27 -2.46 -17.29 -13.35
N TRP A 28 -1.72 -16.37 -12.70
CA TRP A 28 -2.18 -15.00 -12.50
C TRP A 28 -2.02 -14.13 -13.76
N GLY A 29 -1.21 -14.57 -14.73
CA GLY A 29 -1.08 -13.90 -16.02
C GLY A 29 -0.61 -12.44 -15.92
N ALA A 30 0.33 -12.14 -15.03
CA ALA A 30 0.84 -10.78 -14.83
C ALA A 30 1.32 -10.15 -16.15
N ARG A 31 0.83 -8.94 -16.45
CA ARG A 31 1.11 -8.25 -17.71
C ARG A 31 2.06 -7.08 -17.52
N TYR A 32 3.03 -6.99 -18.42
CA TYR A 32 3.83 -5.78 -18.56
C TYR A 32 2.97 -4.69 -19.21
N PRO A 33 2.94 -3.47 -18.66
CA PRO A 33 2.18 -2.38 -19.27
C PRO A 33 2.80 -1.96 -20.61
N ASP A 34 1.95 -1.65 -21.59
CA ASP A 34 2.38 -1.07 -22.87
C ASP A 34 2.81 0.39 -22.69
N GLU A 35 3.58 0.91 -23.65
CA GLU A 35 4.00 2.31 -23.63
C GLU A 35 2.79 3.25 -23.62
N GLY A 36 2.80 4.22 -22.71
CA GLY A 36 1.72 5.20 -22.54
C GLY A 36 0.53 4.73 -21.69
N GLN A 37 0.45 3.45 -21.30
CA GLN A 37 -0.58 2.98 -20.38
C GLN A 37 -0.37 3.53 -18.96
N THR A 38 -1.48 3.82 -18.29
CA THR A 38 -1.55 4.27 -16.90
C THR A 38 -2.22 3.21 -16.04
N ALA A 39 -2.23 3.43 -14.72
CA ALA A 39 -2.93 2.54 -13.79
C ALA A 39 -4.45 2.43 -14.06
N ALA A 40 -5.03 3.38 -14.79
CA ALA A 40 -6.44 3.40 -15.17
C ALA A 40 -6.76 2.45 -16.34
N ASP A 41 -5.75 2.04 -17.10
CA ASP A 41 -5.90 1.24 -18.32
C ASP A 41 -5.88 -0.28 -18.05
N ALA A 42 -6.13 -0.69 -16.80
CA ALA A 42 -6.18 -2.10 -16.41
C ALA A 42 -7.28 -2.85 -17.19
N PRO A 43 -6.96 -3.98 -17.86
CA PRO A 43 -7.98 -4.80 -18.52
C PRO A 43 -9.00 -5.37 -17.53
N ALA A 44 -10.20 -5.68 -18.01
CA ALA A 44 -11.21 -6.35 -17.20
C ALA A 44 -10.66 -7.66 -16.61
N GLY A 45 -10.88 -7.87 -15.31
CA GLY A 45 -10.37 -9.03 -14.57
C GLY A 45 -8.95 -8.87 -14.01
N TYR A 46 -8.28 -7.74 -14.27
CA TYR A 46 -6.97 -7.42 -13.72
C TYR A 46 -7.03 -6.27 -12.71
N ILE A 47 -6.06 -6.25 -11.80
CA ILE A 47 -5.85 -5.13 -10.88
C ILE A 47 -4.50 -4.47 -11.18
N THR A 48 -4.43 -3.15 -11.12
CA THR A 48 -3.15 -2.44 -11.14
C THR A 48 -2.52 -2.44 -9.76
N LEU A 49 -1.26 -2.85 -9.67
CA LEU A 49 -0.43 -2.72 -8.48
C LEU A 49 0.75 -1.80 -8.77
N LEU A 50 0.99 -0.82 -7.89
CA LEU A 50 2.20 -0.02 -7.92
C LEU A 50 3.39 -0.89 -7.47
N TRP A 51 4.52 -0.80 -8.18
CA TRP A 51 5.77 -1.50 -7.81
C TRP A 51 6.15 -1.27 -6.34
N ASP A 52 5.98 -0.04 -5.87
CA ASP A 52 6.32 0.37 -4.50
C ASP A 52 5.51 -0.39 -3.44
N PHE A 53 4.33 -0.93 -3.77
CA PHE A 53 3.61 -1.81 -2.85
C PHE A 53 4.40 -3.08 -2.56
N LEU A 54 4.97 -3.69 -3.58
CA LEU A 54 5.71 -4.94 -3.46
C LEU A 54 7.08 -4.71 -2.81
N SER A 55 7.81 -3.71 -3.29
CA SER A 55 9.18 -3.42 -2.85
C SER A 55 9.25 -2.70 -1.50
N ALA A 56 8.58 -1.54 -1.36
CA ALA A 56 8.64 -0.72 -0.15
C ALA A 56 7.51 -1.06 0.84
N GLY A 57 6.32 -1.42 0.34
CA GLY A 57 5.16 -1.79 1.13
C GLY A 57 5.20 -3.20 1.70
N ASN A 58 6.21 -3.99 1.33
CA ASN A 58 6.32 -5.42 1.61
C ASN A 58 5.03 -6.21 1.32
N PHE A 59 4.25 -5.76 0.33
CA PHE A 59 3.04 -6.44 -0.06
C PHE A 59 3.40 -7.78 -0.69
N ARG A 60 2.74 -8.84 -0.25
CA ARG A 60 2.75 -10.16 -0.87
C ARG A 60 1.31 -10.50 -1.17
N PRO A 61 0.93 -10.62 -2.46
CA PRO A 61 -0.37 -11.14 -2.81
C PRO A 61 -0.45 -12.66 -2.49
N PRO A 62 -1.64 -13.20 -2.14
CA PRO A 62 -2.86 -12.46 -1.84
C PRO A 62 -2.72 -11.59 -0.58
N GLY A 63 -3.40 -10.44 -0.57
CA GLY A 63 -3.41 -9.55 0.60
C GLY A 63 -4.03 -10.22 1.83
N THR A 64 -3.77 -9.70 3.03
CA THR A 64 -4.42 -10.21 4.25
C THR A 64 -5.87 -9.77 4.32
N ASN A 65 -6.68 -10.53 5.07
CA ASN A 65 -8.11 -10.21 5.28
C ASN A 65 -8.28 -8.78 5.82
N PHE A 66 -7.52 -8.38 6.83
CA PHE A 66 -7.59 -7.04 7.39
C PHE A 66 -7.30 -5.94 6.35
N PHE A 67 -6.30 -6.15 5.47
CA PHE A 67 -6.02 -5.19 4.41
C PHE A 67 -7.20 -5.08 3.42
N LEU A 68 -7.85 -6.19 3.07
CA LEU A 68 -9.03 -6.21 2.22
C LEU A 68 -10.24 -5.54 2.90
N GLU A 69 -10.42 -5.74 4.20
CA GLU A 69 -11.45 -5.06 5.00
C GLU A 69 -11.26 -3.54 5.03
N ILE A 70 -10.02 -3.05 5.06
CA ILE A 70 -9.74 -1.61 4.97
C ILE A 70 -10.15 -1.05 3.61
N LEU A 71 -9.81 -1.74 2.51
CA LEU A 71 -10.23 -1.33 1.16
C LEU A 71 -11.75 -1.35 1.03
N ASP A 72 -12.40 -2.39 1.55
CA ASP A 72 -13.86 -2.50 1.52
C ASP A 72 -14.53 -1.41 2.37
N TYR A 73 -14.04 -1.14 3.59
CA TYR A 73 -14.61 -0.13 4.47
C TYR A 73 -14.61 1.27 3.84
N TYR A 74 -13.50 1.66 3.21
CA TYR A 74 -13.36 2.97 2.59
C TYR A 74 -13.81 3.01 1.11
N LYS A 75 -14.21 1.86 0.54
CA LYS A 75 -14.72 1.73 -0.83
C LYS A 75 -13.79 2.31 -1.91
N PHE A 76 -12.50 1.97 -1.83
CA PHE A 76 -11.52 2.33 -2.88
C PHE A 76 -10.66 1.14 -3.29
N TYR A 77 -10.18 1.17 -4.53
CA TYR A 77 -9.32 0.14 -5.08
C TYR A 77 -7.88 0.30 -4.61
N ILE A 78 -7.14 -0.80 -4.49
CA ILE A 78 -5.70 -0.79 -4.16
C ILE A 78 -4.89 0.13 -5.10
N SER A 79 -5.28 0.23 -6.38
CA SER A 79 -4.65 1.12 -7.37
C SER A 79 -4.82 2.62 -7.07
N GLN A 80 -5.82 2.98 -6.26
CA GLN A 80 -6.07 4.36 -5.82
C GLN A 80 -5.35 4.66 -4.49
N MET A 81 -4.68 3.68 -3.88
CA MET A 81 -3.90 3.86 -2.66
C MET A 81 -2.50 4.40 -2.97
N HIS A 82 -2.00 5.31 -2.15
CA HIS A 82 -0.58 5.66 -2.14
C HIS A 82 0.23 4.56 -1.43
N PRO A 83 1.45 4.19 -1.89
CA PRO A 83 2.30 3.17 -1.25
C PRO A 83 2.50 3.34 0.26
N ILE A 84 2.69 4.58 0.71
CA ILE A 84 2.78 4.89 2.15
C ILE A 84 1.50 4.53 2.94
N GLY A 85 0.32 4.59 2.31
CA GLY A 85 -0.93 4.18 2.95
C GLY A 85 -0.92 2.69 3.27
N MET A 86 -0.44 1.87 2.33
CA MET A 86 -0.28 0.43 2.53
C MET A 86 0.73 0.11 3.63
N VAL A 87 1.89 0.78 3.63
CA VAL A 87 2.89 0.64 4.70
C VAL A 87 2.26 0.89 6.07
N ARG A 88 1.40 1.91 6.20
CA ARG A 88 0.71 2.23 7.47
C ARG A 88 -0.28 1.15 7.88
N VAL A 89 -1.07 0.61 6.96
CA VAL A 89 -2.01 -0.50 7.24
C VAL A 89 -1.24 -1.75 7.68
N ARG A 90 -0.17 -2.11 6.95
CA ARG A 90 0.69 -3.25 7.29
C ARG A 90 1.41 -3.10 8.61
N HIS A 91 1.93 -1.91 8.90
CA HIS A 91 2.58 -1.65 10.17
C HIS A 91 1.59 -1.79 11.33
N PHE A 92 0.38 -1.24 11.19
CA PHE A 92 -0.67 -1.43 12.21
C PHE A 92 -0.99 -2.92 12.43
N GLU A 93 -1.20 -3.67 11.34
CA GLU A 93 -1.47 -5.10 11.39
C GLU A 93 -0.34 -5.87 12.10
N PHE A 94 0.91 -5.57 11.75
CA PHE A 94 2.09 -6.16 12.39
C PHE A 94 2.12 -5.89 13.90
N VAL A 95 1.87 -4.64 14.33
CA VAL A 95 1.84 -4.27 15.76
C VAL A 95 0.71 -4.98 16.50
N CYS A 96 -0.46 -5.13 15.87
CA CYS A 96 -1.56 -5.90 16.46
C CYS A 96 -1.13 -7.36 16.70
N HIS A 97 -0.54 -8.02 15.71
CA HIS A 97 -0.07 -9.40 15.86
C HIS A 97 1.04 -9.56 16.91
N THR A 98 2.01 -8.64 16.98
CA THR A 98 3.06 -8.71 18.03
C THR A 98 2.51 -8.53 19.43
N MET A 99 1.38 -7.84 19.58
CA MET A 99 0.66 -7.67 20.85
C MET A 99 -0.41 -8.75 21.09
N ASN A 100 -0.53 -9.74 20.22
CA ASN A 100 -1.59 -10.77 20.26
C ASN A 100 -3.01 -10.17 20.28
N ILE A 101 -3.22 -9.08 19.52
CA ILE A 101 -4.50 -8.39 19.33
C ILE A 101 -4.93 -8.60 17.89
N GLU A 102 -6.21 -8.88 17.66
CA GLU A 102 -6.75 -8.98 16.31
C GLU A 102 -6.78 -7.59 15.63
N PRO A 103 -6.14 -7.42 14.46
CA PRO A 103 -6.28 -6.19 13.69
C PRO A 103 -7.71 -6.08 13.16
N THR A 104 -8.39 -4.96 13.43
CA THR A 104 -9.75 -4.71 12.94
C THR A 104 -9.88 -3.27 12.48
N VAL A 105 -10.80 -3.03 11.53
CA VAL A 105 -11.06 -1.67 11.02
C VAL A 105 -11.37 -0.69 12.16
N PRO A 106 -12.27 -0.98 13.13
CA PRO A 106 -12.53 -0.04 14.23
C PRO A 106 -11.28 0.33 15.04
N ARG A 107 -10.38 -0.63 15.30
CA ARG A 107 -9.11 -0.34 16.00
C ARG A 107 -8.18 0.53 15.16
N PHE A 108 -8.11 0.28 13.86
CA PHE A 108 -7.31 1.11 12.95
C PHE A 108 -7.78 2.57 12.97
N LEU A 109 -9.10 2.80 12.95
CA LEU A 109 -9.72 4.13 12.96
C LEU A 109 -9.46 4.94 14.23
N VAL A 110 -9.10 4.31 15.34
CA VAL A 110 -8.70 5.01 16.57
C VAL A 110 -7.39 5.76 16.36
N PHE A 111 -6.45 5.15 15.63
CA PHE A 111 -5.12 5.70 15.44
C PHE A 111 -4.97 6.49 14.14
N HIS A 112 -5.75 6.13 13.13
CA HIS A 112 -5.60 6.62 11.77
C HIS A 112 -6.85 7.33 11.25
N GLN A 113 -6.64 8.28 10.35
CA GLN A 113 -7.68 8.91 9.56
C GLN A 113 -7.31 8.87 8.07
N MET A 114 -8.30 8.68 7.21
CA MET A 114 -8.09 8.73 5.77
C MET A 114 -7.67 10.15 5.36
N HIS A 115 -6.74 10.21 4.40
CA HIS A 115 -6.24 11.44 3.83
C HIS A 115 -6.10 11.27 2.33
N PHE A 116 -6.62 12.22 1.56
CA PHE A 116 -6.53 12.24 0.11
C PHE A 116 -5.58 13.36 -0.33
N SER A 117 -4.59 13.02 -1.16
CA SER A 117 -3.65 14.01 -1.69
C SER A 117 -3.09 13.58 -3.02
N ARG A 118 -2.97 14.54 -3.95
CA ARG A 118 -2.41 14.34 -5.30
C ARG A 118 -3.06 13.17 -6.06
N GLY A 119 -4.36 12.95 -5.89
CA GLY A 119 -5.09 11.89 -6.59
C GLY A 119 -5.08 10.52 -5.90
N PHE A 120 -4.40 10.36 -4.76
CA PHE A 120 -4.28 9.08 -4.06
C PHE A 120 -4.82 9.13 -2.63
N TYR A 121 -5.37 8.01 -2.18
CA TYR A 121 -5.77 7.78 -0.80
C TYR A 121 -4.60 7.28 0.06
N SER A 122 -4.52 7.77 1.29
CA SER A 122 -3.57 7.32 2.30
C SER A 122 -4.18 7.49 3.69
N PHE A 123 -3.38 7.27 4.73
CA PHE A 123 -3.79 7.39 6.12
C PHE A 123 -2.83 8.29 6.88
N MET A 124 -3.31 9.17 7.75
CA MET A 124 -2.49 9.94 8.68
C MET A 124 -2.79 9.53 10.11
N GLN A 125 -1.84 9.73 11.01
CA GLN A 125 -2.12 9.60 12.44
C GLN A 125 -3.14 10.66 12.87
N ARG A 126 -4.13 10.28 13.68
CA ARG A 126 -5.07 11.22 14.27
C ARG A 126 -4.36 12.15 15.26
N ALA A 127 -4.59 13.45 15.15
CA ALA A 127 -3.97 14.47 15.99
C ALA A 127 -4.25 14.30 17.50
N SER A 128 -5.36 13.64 17.86
CA SER A 128 -5.76 13.34 19.24
C SER A 128 -5.03 12.15 19.87
N VAL A 129 -4.22 11.41 19.11
CA VAL A 129 -3.43 10.29 19.64
C VAL A 129 -2.18 10.86 20.29
N LYS A 130 -2.09 10.76 21.63
CA LYS A 130 -0.87 11.12 22.37
C LYS A 130 0.32 10.37 21.77
N LYS A 131 1.36 11.10 21.36
CA LYS A 131 2.64 10.50 20.97
C LYS A 131 3.24 9.84 22.22
N ILE A 132 3.15 8.52 22.32
CA ILE A 132 3.69 7.76 23.46
C ILE A 132 5.24 7.86 23.50
N PHE A 133 5.87 8.19 22.37
CA PHE A 133 7.33 8.32 22.23
C PHE A 133 7.78 9.73 21.82
N ALA A 134 7.22 10.78 22.41
CA ALA A 134 7.69 12.15 22.14
C ALA A 134 8.91 12.57 22.98
N SER A 135 9.28 11.82 24.01
CA SER A 135 10.51 12.06 24.76
C SER A 135 11.64 11.22 24.17
N THR A 136 12.67 11.89 23.67
CA THR A 136 14.01 11.31 23.55
C THR A 136 14.35 10.63 24.89
N PRO A 137 14.82 9.37 24.92
CA PRO A 137 15.29 8.79 26.18
C PRO A 137 16.38 9.72 26.72
N GLU A 138 16.13 10.32 27.89
CA GLU A 138 17.15 11.08 28.60
C GLU A 138 18.28 10.10 28.93
N ILE A 139 19.46 10.37 28.38
CA ILE A 139 20.68 9.69 28.81
C ILE A 139 20.92 10.21 30.23
N ILE A 140 20.60 9.38 31.22
CA ILE A 140 20.91 9.67 32.62
C ILE A 140 22.46 9.59 32.75
N PRO A 141 23.12 10.66 33.24
CA PRO A 141 24.57 10.72 33.35
C PRO A 141 25.15 9.75 34.39
#